data_AF-A0A0M8Z5K5-F1
#
_entry.id   AF-A0A0M8Z5K5-F1
#
_cell.length_a   1.000
_cell.length_b   1.000
_cell.length_c   1.000
_cell.angle_alpha   90.00
_cell.angle_beta   90.00
_cell.angle_gamma   90.00
#
_symmetry.space_group_name_H-M   'P 1'
#
loop_
_entity.id
_entity.type
_entity.pdbx_description
1 polymer ?
#
loop_
_entity_poly.entity_id
_entity_poly.type
_entity_poly.pdbx_seq_one_letter_code
_entity_poly.pdbx_strand_id
1 'polypeptide(L)'
;MECGLRGRWSALPSWTRWVLTAYVTGFLEGTGAHTVDLVRGGIHAYAAFPQIALQTFFISLVVLDPLTAVLLGLVRRGGVWLAGAVMALDVGANWWGNRHWLTDAPAQLVRLLPITAFGLFVVAFAVPLHHMLAGASSRSPAAPPSA
;
A
#
# COMPACT_ATOMS: atom_id res chain seq x y z
N MET A 1 3.33 29.93 -11.23
CA MET A 1 3.49 28.58 -11.81
C MET A 1 2.97 27.60 -10.78
N GLU A 2 1.74 27.14 -10.92
CA GLU A 2 1.19 26.12 -10.02
C GLU A 2 2.06 24.88 -10.13
N CYS A 3 2.64 24.44 -9.00
CA CYS A 3 3.37 23.19 -8.94
C CYS A 3 2.36 22.03 -9.04
N GLY A 4 1.87 21.79 -10.25
CA GLY A 4 0.91 20.73 -10.55
C GLY A 4 1.49 19.36 -10.19
N LEU A 5 0.61 18.36 -10.08
CA LEU A 5 0.99 17.01 -9.68
C LEU A 5 2.19 16.46 -10.49
N ARG A 6 2.20 16.70 -11.80
CA ARG A 6 3.32 16.34 -12.69
C ARG A 6 4.66 16.95 -12.24
N GLY A 7 4.66 18.21 -11.81
CA GLY A 7 5.83 18.92 -11.30
C GLY A 7 6.39 18.29 -10.03
N ARG A 8 5.51 17.86 -9.12
CA ARG A 8 5.89 17.16 -7.89
C ARG A 8 6.53 15.81 -8.18
N TRP A 9 5.98 15.06 -9.14
CA TRP A 9 6.57 13.79 -9.59
C TRP A 9 7.92 13.98 -10.29
N SER A 10 8.05 14.99 -11.17
CA SER A 10 9.32 15.25 -11.86
C SER A 10 10.45 15.71 -10.94
N ALA A 11 10.11 16.33 -9.80
CA ALA A 11 11.09 16.76 -8.81
C ALA A 11 11.68 15.60 -7.98
N LEU A 12 11.08 14.40 -8.04
CA LEU A 12 11.56 13.25 -7.30
C LEU A 12 12.72 12.54 -8.02
N PRO A 13 13.69 11.99 -7.26
CA PRO A 13 14.68 11.07 -7.82
C PRO A 13 14.01 9.93 -8.60
N SER A 14 14.68 9.42 -9.63
CA SER A 14 14.16 8.33 -10.47
C SER A 14 13.80 7.09 -9.66
N TRP A 15 14.65 6.69 -8.70
CA TRP A 15 14.36 5.55 -7.82
C TRP A 15 13.09 5.77 -6.99
N THR A 16 12.86 6.99 -6.49
CA THR A 16 11.67 7.32 -5.69
C THR A 16 10.41 7.21 -6.52
N ARG A 17 10.47 7.65 -7.79
CA ARG A 17 9.36 7.48 -8.73
C ARG A 17 9.06 6.01 -8.97
N TRP A 18 10.08 5.17 -9.18
CA TRP A 18 9.90 3.73 -9.36
C TRP A 18 9.30 3.06 -8.13
N VAL A 19 9.77 3.39 -6.94
CA VAL A 19 9.22 2.87 -5.68
C VAL A 19 7.76 3.31 -5.49
N LEU A 20 7.44 4.59 -5.71
CA LEU A 20 6.05 5.07 -5.61
C LEU A 20 5.15 4.40 -6.65
N THR A 21 5.61 4.26 -7.89
CA THR A 21 4.86 3.54 -8.93
C THR A 21 4.62 2.10 -8.51
N ALA A 22 5.64 1.41 -7.98
CA ALA A 22 5.49 0.05 -7.48
C ALA A 22 4.48 -0.05 -6.33
N TYR A 23 4.49 0.91 -5.38
CA TYR A 23 3.48 0.94 -4.32
C TYR A 23 2.09 1.14 -4.91
N VAL A 24 1.89 2.19 -5.73
CA VAL A 24 0.59 2.52 -6.31
C VAL A 24 0.03 1.32 -7.09
N THR A 25 0.85 0.69 -7.94
CA THR A 25 0.43 -0.50 -8.69
C THR A 25 0.07 -1.66 -7.77
N GLY A 26 0.87 -1.94 -6.73
CA GLY A 26 0.58 -3.03 -5.80
C GLY A 26 -0.70 -2.82 -5.00
N PHE A 27 -0.97 -1.60 -4.52
CA PHE A 27 -2.24 -1.29 -3.85
C PHE A 27 -3.44 -1.37 -4.82
N LEU A 28 -3.30 -0.93 -6.07
CA LEU A 28 -4.38 -1.08 -7.06
C LEU A 28 -4.64 -2.54 -7.42
N GLU A 29 -3.59 -3.37 -7.48
CA GLU A 29 -3.71 -4.82 -7.67
C GLU A 29 -4.42 -5.49 -6.49
N GLY A 30 -4.03 -5.17 -5.24
CA GLY A 30 -4.73 -5.60 -4.02
C GLY A 30 -6.20 -5.18 -4.00
N THR A 31 -6.49 -3.92 -4.36
CA THR A 31 -7.87 -3.42 -4.52
C THR A 31 -8.65 -4.31 -5.48
N GLY A 32 -8.06 -4.65 -6.63
CA GLY A 32 -8.64 -5.53 -7.63
C GLY A 32 -8.92 -6.93 -7.07
N ALA A 33 -7.96 -7.52 -6.36
CA ALA A 33 -8.12 -8.83 -5.73
C ALA A 33 -9.28 -8.83 -4.71
N HIS A 34 -9.29 -7.89 -3.77
CA HIS A 34 -10.34 -7.80 -2.74
C HIS A 34 -11.72 -7.49 -3.34
N THR A 35 -11.76 -6.70 -4.41
CA THR A 35 -13.01 -6.43 -5.14
C THR A 35 -13.52 -7.68 -5.84
N VAL A 36 -12.64 -8.45 -6.49
CA VAL A 36 -13.01 -9.72 -7.14
C VAL A 36 -13.53 -10.72 -6.11
N ASP A 37 -12.89 -10.82 -4.95
CA ASP A 37 -13.35 -11.68 -3.86
C ASP A 37 -14.72 -11.25 -3.35
N LEU A 38 -14.95 -9.95 -3.15
CA LEU A 38 -16.24 -9.41 -2.73
C LEU A 38 -17.34 -9.59 -3.78
N VAL A 39 -17.03 -9.44 -5.06
CA VAL A 39 -17.99 -9.69 -6.15
C VAL A 39 -18.39 -11.16 -6.22
N ARG A 40 -17.45 -12.08 -5.96
CA ARG A 40 -17.69 -13.54 -6.01
C ARG A 40 -18.40 -14.06 -4.76
N GLY A 41 -18.02 -13.58 -3.58
CA GLY A 41 -18.49 -14.08 -2.29
C GLY A 41 -19.52 -13.20 -1.57
N GLY A 42 -19.78 -11.99 -2.08
CA GLY A 42 -20.58 -10.98 -1.38
C GLY A 42 -20.01 -10.68 0.00
N ILE A 43 -20.90 -10.38 0.96
CA ILE A 43 -20.51 -10.15 2.37
C ILE A 43 -19.84 -11.36 3.02
N HIS A 44 -19.95 -12.55 2.43
CA HIS A 44 -19.36 -13.80 2.91
C HIS A 44 -18.01 -14.13 2.28
N ALA A 45 -17.44 -13.23 1.47
CA ALA A 45 -16.16 -13.45 0.79
C ALA A 45 -15.04 -13.93 1.73
N TYR A 46 -15.05 -13.46 2.98
CA TYR A 46 -14.06 -13.82 3.99
C TYR A 46 -14.65 -14.66 5.14
N ALA A 47 -15.82 -15.30 4.96
CA ALA A 47 -16.47 -16.09 6.02
C ALA A 47 -15.63 -17.29 6.50
N ALA A 48 -14.63 -17.72 5.72
CA ALA A 48 -13.65 -18.73 6.12
C ALA A 48 -12.75 -18.28 7.29
N PHE A 49 -12.63 -16.97 7.53
CA PHE A 49 -11.89 -16.45 8.68
C PHE A 49 -12.81 -16.42 9.92
N PRO A 50 -12.51 -17.17 11.00
CA PRO A 50 -13.41 -17.26 12.15
C PRO A 50 -13.51 -15.96 12.96
N GLN A 51 -12.54 -15.06 12.82
CA GLN A 51 -12.53 -13.76 13.51
C GLN A 51 -13.21 -12.68 12.65
N ILE A 52 -14.31 -12.11 13.15
CA ILE A 52 -15.03 -10.99 12.50
C ILE A 52 -14.08 -9.83 12.19
N ALA A 53 -13.11 -9.55 13.07
CA ALA A 53 -12.12 -8.49 12.86
C ALA A 53 -11.32 -8.66 11.56
N LEU A 54 -10.95 -9.90 11.19
CA LEU A 54 -10.22 -10.17 9.94
C LEU A 54 -11.14 -10.00 8.73
N GLN A 55 -12.39 -10.45 8.82
CA GLN A 55 -13.36 -10.26 7.74
C GLN A 55 -13.60 -8.77 7.47
N THR A 56 -13.88 -7.99 8.51
CA THR A 56 -14.05 -6.54 8.42
C THR A 56 -12.81 -5.88 7.85
N PHE A 57 -11.62 -6.30 8.28
CA PHE A 57 -10.36 -5.78 7.76
C PHE A 57 -10.22 -6.05 6.25
N PHE A 58 -10.37 -7.29 5.79
CA PHE A 58 -10.27 -7.62 4.37
C PHE A 58 -11.32 -6.89 3.50
N ILE A 59 -12.55 -6.74 3.99
CA ILE A 59 -13.57 -5.93 3.30
C ILE A 59 -13.14 -4.47 3.23
N SER A 60 -12.54 -3.93 4.30
CA SER A 60 -12.09 -2.55 4.34
C SER A 60 -10.94 -2.25 3.38
N LEU A 61 -10.17 -3.26 2.93
CA LEU A 61 -9.09 -3.09 1.97
C LEU A 61 -9.57 -2.56 0.61
N VAL A 62 -10.81 -2.85 0.22
CA VAL A 62 -11.46 -2.26 -0.97
C VAL A 62 -11.48 -0.72 -0.89
N VAL A 63 -11.39 -0.14 0.31
CA VAL A 63 -11.32 1.31 0.53
C VAL A 63 -9.91 1.76 0.93
N LEU A 64 -9.22 1.03 1.79
CA LEU A 64 -7.89 1.40 2.29
C LEU A 64 -6.82 1.38 1.19
N ASP A 65 -6.89 0.41 0.28
CA ASP A 65 -5.93 0.27 -0.81
C ASP A 65 -6.01 1.43 -1.81
N PRO A 66 -7.20 1.78 -2.39
CA PRO A 66 -7.28 2.91 -3.30
C PRO A 66 -7.01 4.24 -2.59
N LEU A 67 -7.38 4.38 -1.31
CA LEU A 67 -7.01 5.55 -0.52
C LEU A 67 -5.48 5.68 -0.43
N THR A 68 -4.79 4.58 -0.14
CA THR A 68 -3.33 4.54 -0.07
C THR A 68 -2.71 4.88 -1.43
N ALA A 69 -3.18 4.24 -2.50
CA ALA A 69 -2.74 4.51 -3.87
C ALA A 69 -2.94 5.97 -4.26
N VAL A 70 -4.07 6.59 -3.91
CA VAL A 70 -4.35 8.01 -4.17
C VAL A 70 -3.40 8.90 -3.36
N LEU A 71 -3.20 8.65 -2.06
CA LEU A 71 -2.30 9.47 -1.24
C LEU A 71 -0.85 9.41 -1.77
N LEU A 72 -0.38 8.24 -2.17
CA LEU A 72 0.94 8.04 -2.77
C LEU A 72 1.04 8.64 -4.17
N GLY A 73 -0.02 8.48 -4.97
CA GLY A 73 -0.23 9.12 -6.27
C GLY A 73 -0.13 10.64 -6.18
N LEU A 74 -0.66 11.21 -5.10
CA LEU A 74 -0.55 12.63 -4.74
C LEU A 74 0.75 12.97 -4.00
N VAL A 75 1.73 12.07 -3.96
CA VAL A 75 3.05 12.25 -3.32
C VAL A 75 2.89 12.76 -1.87
N ARG A 76 1.91 12.25 -1.11
CA ARG A 76 1.65 12.67 0.28
C ARG A 76 2.37 11.75 1.25
N ARG A 77 3.11 12.34 2.19
CA ARG A 77 3.82 11.59 3.26
C ARG A 77 2.92 10.65 4.07
N GLY A 78 1.67 11.06 4.30
CA GLY A 78 0.69 10.25 5.04
C GLY A 78 0.38 8.93 4.34
N GLY A 79 0.47 8.90 3.00
CA GLY A 79 0.29 7.68 2.22
C GLY A 79 1.37 6.64 2.49
N VAL A 80 2.59 7.05 2.86
CA VAL A 80 3.69 6.11 3.16
C VAL A 80 3.45 5.38 4.48
N TRP A 81 3.00 6.10 5.51
CA TRP A 81 2.64 5.48 6.79
C TRP A 81 1.41 4.59 6.68
N LEU A 82 0.39 5.05 5.94
CA LEU A 82 -0.80 4.24 5.67
C LEU A 82 -0.41 2.96 4.91
N ALA A 83 0.43 3.07 3.88
CA ALA A 83 0.93 1.91 3.13
C ALA A 83 1.63 0.89 4.03
N GLY A 84 2.53 1.36 4.91
CA GLY A 84 3.20 0.49 5.87
C GLY A 84 2.23 -0.21 6.83
N ALA A 85 1.25 0.53 7.36
CA ALA A 85 0.24 -0.02 8.26
C ALA A 85 -0.66 -1.05 7.57
N VAL A 86 -1.17 -0.72 6.38
CA VAL A 86 -2.02 -1.63 5.59
C VAL A 86 -1.25 -2.91 5.25
N MET A 87 -0.03 -2.80 4.70
CA MET A 87 0.75 -3.99 4.35
C MET A 87 1.13 -4.86 5.55
N ALA A 88 1.47 -4.25 6.69
CA ALA A 88 1.80 -5.01 7.90
C ALA A 88 0.59 -5.81 8.39
N LEU A 89 -0.59 -5.19 8.40
CA LEU A 89 -1.83 -5.85 8.81
C LEU A 89 -2.26 -6.91 7.79
N ASP A 90 -2.16 -6.64 6.49
CA ASP A 90 -2.60 -7.54 5.43
C ASP A 90 -1.73 -8.79 5.32
N VAL A 91 -0.40 -8.63 5.31
CA VAL A 91 0.53 -9.75 5.40
C VAL A 91 0.27 -10.54 6.69
N GLY A 92 0.13 -9.85 7.82
CA GLY A 92 -0.12 -10.50 9.11
C GLY A 92 -1.43 -11.30 9.13
N ALA A 93 -2.52 -10.74 8.61
CA ALA A 93 -3.82 -11.37 8.51
C ALA A 93 -3.79 -12.61 7.60
N ASN A 94 -3.12 -12.50 6.45
CA ASN A 94 -2.94 -13.61 5.51
C ASN A 94 -2.13 -14.76 6.12
N TRP A 95 -1.01 -14.47 6.77
CA TRP A 95 -0.22 -15.49 7.47
C TRP A 95 -0.98 -16.12 8.63
N TRP A 96 -1.70 -15.31 9.41
CA TRP A 96 -2.46 -15.80 10.56
C TRP A 96 -3.63 -16.70 10.14
N GLY A 97 -4.44 -16.28 9.17
CA GLY A 97 -5.58 -17.07 8.70
C GLY A 97 -5.16 -18.36 7.99
N ASN A 98 -4.04 -18.31 7.27
CA ASN A 98 -3.54 -19.46 6.51
C ASN A 98 -2.45 -20.26 7.26
N ARG A 99 -2.27 -20.05 8.57
CA ARG A 99 -1.24 -20.74 9.39
C ARG A 99 -1.33 -22.26 9.32
N HIS A 100 -2.51 -22.82 9.10
CA HIS A 100 -2.75 -24.26 8.98
C HIS A 100 -2.06 -24.86 7.73
N TRP A 101 -1.77 -24.05 6.69
CA TRP A 101 -1.01 -24.52 5.54
C TRP A 101 0.42 -24.94 5.88
N LEU A 102 0.98 -24.46 6.99
CA LEU A 102 2.31 -24.90 7.46
C LEU A 102 2.35 -26.41 7.74
N THR A 103 1.24 -27.00 8.17
CA THR A 103 1.13 -28.43 8.50
C THR A 103 0.40 -29.22 7.42
N ASP A 104 -0.69 -28.66 6.90
CA ASP A 104 -1.66 -29.44 6.13
C ASP A 104 -1.37 -29.42 4.62
N ALA A 105 -0.76 -28.33 4.13
CA ALA A 105 -0.53 -28.12 2.70
C ALA A 105 0.58 -27.08 2.44
N PRO A 106 1.86 -27.38 2.75
CA PRO A 106 2.94 -26.40 2.67
C PRO A 106 3.16 -25.83 1.27
N ALA A 107 2.80 -26.59 0.23
CA ALA A 107 2.82 -26.10 -1.15
C ALA A 107 1.92 -24.87 -1.36
N GLN A 108 0.86 -24.66 -0.55
CA GLN A 108 0.00 -23.49 -0.66
C GLN A 108 0.66 -22.19 -0.17
N LEU A 109 1.74 -22.28 0.60
CA LEU A 109 2.50 -21.10 1.07
C LEU A 109 3.08 -20.27 -0.08
N VAL A 110 3.30 -20.88 -1.26
CA VAL A 110 3.73 -20.15 -2.47
C VAL A 110 2.73 -19.07 -2.88
N ARG A 111 1.46 -19.20 -2.49
CA ARG A 111 0.41 -18.20 -2.74
C ARG A 111 0.58 -16.96 -1.86
N LEU A 112 1.25 -17.08 -0.72
CA LEU A 112 1.56 -15.96 0.18
C LEU A 112 2.85 -15.21 -0.23
N LEU A 113 3.61 -15.77 -1.16
CA LEU A 113 4.92 -15.23 -1.56
C LEU A 113 4.82 -13.84 -2.21
N PRO A 114 3.88 -13.57 -3.14
CA PRO A 114 3.74 -12.25 -3.75
C PRO A 114 3.41 -11.15 -2.73
N ILE A 115 2.40 -11.37 -1.89
CA ILE A 115 1.98 -10.42 -0.85
C ILE A 115 3.07 -10.21 0.20
N THR A 116 3.78 -11.28 0.59
CA THR A 116 4.90 -11.16 1.54
C THR A 116 6.06 -10.38 0.93
N ALA A 117 6.44 -10.65 -0.31
CA ALA A 117 7.51 -9.94 -0.99
C ALA A 117 7.16 -8.45 -1.17
N PHE A 118 5.92 -8.14 -1.57
CA PHE A 118 5.46 -6.77 -1.69
C PHE A 118 5.41 -6.06 -0.34
N GLY A 119 4.92 -6.73 0.72
CA GLY A 119 4.89 -6.16 2.06
C GLY A 119 6.28 -5.86 2.62
N LEU A 120 7.25 -6.78 2.43
CA LEU A 120 8.64 -6.56 2.79
C LEU A 120 9.24 -5.37 2.01
N PHE A 121 8.96 -5.28 0.72
CA PHE A 121 9.37 -4.15 -0.10
C PHE A 121 8.78 -2.83 0.43
N VAL A 122 7.49 -2.80 0.77
CA VAL A 122 6.83 -1.60 1.31
C VAL A 122 7.42 -1.17 2.66
N VAL A 123 7.72 -2.12 3.55
CA VAL A 123 8.32 -1.81 4.86
C VAL A 123 9.76 -1.34 4.69
N ALA A 124 10.56 -2.00 3.84
CA ALA A 124 11.95 -1.66 3.60
C ALA A 124 12.13 -0.23 3.07
N PHE A 125 11.21 0.23 2.22
CA PHE A 125 11.26 1.56 1.63
C PHE A 125 10.46 2.63 2.38
N ALA A 126 9.69 2.28 3.43
CA ALA A 126 8.83 3.22 4.14
C ALA A 126 9.60 4.44 4.70
N VAL A 127 10.69 4.20 5.42
CA VAL A 127 11.48 5.29 6.04
C VAL A 127 12.22 6.13 4.98
N PRO A 128 13.00 5.55 4.05
CA PRO A 128 13.65 6.32 3.00
C PRO A 128 12.68 7.17 2.18
N LEU A 129 11.53 6.58 1.83
CA LEU A 129 10.50 7.24 1.04
C LEU A 129 9.87 8.39 1.83
N HIS A 130 9.51 8.18 3.09
CA HIS A 130 8.95 9.23 3.96
C HIS A 130 9.87 10.45 4.08
N HIS A 131 11.17 10.24 4.32
CA HIS A 131 12.14 11.33 4.40
C HIS A 131 12.28 12.08 3.07
N MET A 132 12.27 11.37 1.94
CA MET A 132 12.36 12.00 0.62
C MET A 132 11.15 12.90 0.33
N LEU A 133 9.95 12.44 0.64
CA LEU A 133 8.72 13.24 0.49
C LEU A 133 8.69 14.44 1.44
N ALA A 134 9.24 14.32 2.65
CA ALA A 134 9.38 15.42 3.58
C ALA A 134 10.34 16.51 3.06
N GLY A 135 11.51 16.11 2.55
CA GLY A 135 12.52 17.02 2.00
C GLY A 135 12.10 17.69 0.68
N ALA A 136 11.20 17.08 -0.09
CA ALA A 136 10.61 17.69 -1.28
C ALA A 136 9.56 18.77 -0.92
N SER A 137 8.86 18.60 0.22
CA SER A 137 7.84 19.56 0.69
C SER A 137 8.48 20.85 1.23
N SER A 138 9.66 20.77 1.85
CA SER A 138 10.40 21.92 2.38
C SER A 138 11.15 22.72 1.32
N ARG A 139 11.39 22.15 0.13
CA ARG A 139 12.12 22.80 -0.98
C ARG A 139 11.25 23.65 -1.90
N SER A 140 9.99 23.96 -1.53
CA SER A 140 9.18 24.91 -2.28
C SER A 140 9.89 26.27 -2.35
N PRO A 141 9.96 26.92 -3.53
CA PRO A 141 10.76 28.13 -3.69
C PRO A 141 10.26 29.22 -2.77
N ALA A 142 11.15 29.72 -1.91
CA ALA A 142 10.94 30.95 -1.17
C ALA A 142 10.59 32.06 -2.16
N ALA A 143 9.53 32.82 -1.87
CA ALA A 143 9.17 33.99 -2.66
C ALA A 143 10.38 34.94 -2.76
N PRO A 144 10.67 35.51 -3.94
CA PRO A 144 11.77 36.46 -4.07
C PRO A 144 11.53 37.65 -3.13
N PRO A 145 12.60 38.24 -2.55
CA PRO A 145 12.47 39.39 -1.67
C PRO A 145 11.81 40.55 -2.44
N SER A 146 10.77 41.14 -1.84
CA SER A 146 10.17 42.38 -2.31
C SER A 146 11.25 43.47 -2.31
N ALA A 147 11.58 43.99 -3.49
CA ALA A 147 12.39 45.20 -3.66
C ALA A 147 11.58 46.45 -3.34
#